data_AF-A0A8J3CVL3-F1
#
_entry.id   AF-A0A8J3CVL3-F1
#
_cell.length_a   1.000
_cell.length_b   1.000
_cell.length_c   1.000
_cell.angle_alpha   90.00
_cell.angle_beta   90.00
_cell.angle_gamma   90.00
#
_symmetry.space_group_name_H-M   'P 1'
#
loop_
_entity.id
_entity.type
_entity.pdbx_description
1 polymer ?
#
loop_
_entity_poly.entity_id
_entity_poly.type
_entity_poly.pdbx_seq_one_letter_code
_entity_poly.pdbx_strand_id
1 'polypeptide(L)' 'MSRDIKPDLSKLRPAIFWDTSLDKIDWLQHRQYVMDRVMERGNEDEKKLIKDFYALEGNSIDFIFLIL' A
#
# COMPACT_ATOMS: atom_id res chain seq x y z
N MET A 1 -3.60 17.12 -14.83
CA MET A 1 -2.58 16.05 -14.82
C MET A 1 -2.86 15.19 -13.62
N SER A 2 -3.32 13.95 -13.83
CA SER A 2 -3.49 12.99 -12.74
C SER A 2 -2.11 12.59 -12.26
N ARG A 3 -1.80 12.83 -10.98
CA ARG A 3 -0.53 12.35 -10.40
C ARG A 3 -0.65 10.82 -10.29
N ASP A 4 0.27 10.11 -10.94
CA ASP A 4 0.44 8.66 -10.80
C ASP A 4 1.12 8.40 -9.46
N ILE A 5 0.33 8.38 -8.38
CA ILE A 5 0.79 8.22 -7.00
C ILE A 5 0.78 6.73 -6.66
N LYS A 6 1.97 6.17 -6.43
CA LYS A 6 2.18 4.75 -6.12
C LYS A 6 3.50 4.54 -5.38
N PRO A 7 3.65 3.46 -4.60
CA PRO A 7 4.92 3.09 -4.01
C PRO A 7 5.90 2.58 -5.06
N ASP A 8 7.14 2.36 -4.65
CA ASP A 8 8.15 1.69 -5.47
C ASP A 8 7.78 0.21 -5.68
N LEU A 9 7.12 -0.08 -6.81
CA LEU A 9 6.62 -1.42 -7.14
C LEU A 9 7.75 -2.47 -7.28
N SER A 10 9.00 -2.06 -7.49
CA SER A 10 10.12 -2.99 -7.55
C SER A 10 10.39 -3.70 -6.22
N LYS A 11 9.87 -3.16 -5.12
CA LYS A 11 9.99 -3.68 -3.75
C LYS A 11 8.77 -4.46 -3.29
N LEU A 12 7.80 -4.72 -4.16
CA LEU A 12 6.56 -5.42 -3.83
C LEU A 12 6.40 -6.67 -4.70
N ARG A 13 6.27 -7.84 -4.08
CA ARG A 13 6.08 -9.08 -4.85
C ARG A 13 4.69 -9.11 -5.49
N PRO A 14 4.58 -9.45 -6.79
CA PRO A 14 3.29 -9.56 -7.46
C PRO A 14 2.30 -10.54 -6.79
N ALA A 15 2.81 -11.55 -6.08
CA ALA A 15 1.99 -12.57 -5.40
C ALA A 15 1.04 -12.00 -4.32
N ILE A 16 1.32 -10.81 -3.76
CA ILE A 16 0.40 -10.15 -2.80
C ILE A 16 -0.93 -9.76 -3.50
N PHE A 17 -0.86 -9.45 -4.79
CA PHE A 17 -1.98 -9.09 -5.64
C PHE A 17 -2.07 -10.06 -6.82
N TRP A 18 -2.16 -11.37 -6.52
CA TRP A 18 -2.18 -12.43 -7.53
C TRP A 18 -3.29 -12.27 -8.59
N ASP A 19 -4.36 -11.56 -8.27
CA ASP A 19 -5.52 -11.28 -9.11
C ASP A 19 -5.50 -9.89 -9.77
N THR A 20 -4.54 -9.03 -9.44
CA THR A 20 -4.51 -7.62 -9.89
C THR A 20 -3.10 -7.16 -10.27
N SER A 21 -2.95 -6.58 -11.47
CA SER A 21 -1.68 -5.97 -11.88
C SER A 21 -1.36 -4.73 -11.02
N LEU A 22 -0.17 -4.70 -10.42
CA LEU A 22 0.25 -3.64 -9.48
C LEU A 22 0.17 -2.22 -10.07
N ASP A 23 0.42 -2.08 -11.37
CA ASP A 23 0.36 -0.83 -12.12
C ASP A 23 -1.06 -0.30 -12.33
N LYS A 24 -2.08 -1.13 -12.13
CA LYS A 24 -3.49 -0.77 -12.32
C LYS A 24 -4.22 -0.45 -11.02
N ILE A 25 -3.54 -0.63 -9.88
CA ILE A 25 -4.12 -0.32 -8.57
C ILE A 25 -4.21 1.20 -8.42
N ASP A 26 -5.40 1.72 -8.12
CA ASP A 26 -5.53 3.06 -7.59
C ASP A 26 -5.14 3.04 -6.11
N TRP A 27 -3.89 3.41 -5.83
CA TRP A 27 -3.28 3.34 -4.50
C TRP A 27 -3.93 4.28 -3.49
N LEU A 28 -4.57 5.36 -3.95
CA LEU A 28 -5.25 6.30 -3.05
C LEU A 28 -6.69 5.87 -2.80
N GLN A 29 -7.44 5.54 -3.86
CA GLN A 29 -8.84 5.13 -3.75
C GLN A 29 -8.99 3.81 -2.98
N HIS A 30 -8.04 2.87 -3.13
CA HIS A 30 -8.11 1.54 -2.53
C HIS A 30 -7.14 1.35 -1.35
N ARG A 31 -6.77 2.43 -0.67
CA ARG A 31 -5.80 2.45 0.44
C ARG A 31 -6.03 1.34 1.48
N GLN A 32 -7.26 1.21 1.98
CA GLN A 32 -7.59 0.21 3.01
C GLN A 32 -7.36 -1.22 2.50
N TYR A 33 -7.89 -1.56 1.32
CA TYR A 33 -7.70 -2.87 0.71
C TYR A 33 -6.22 -3.20 0.48
N VAL A 34 -5.43 -2.23 -0.02
CA VAL A 34 -3.99 -2.41 -0.23
C VAL A 34 -3.28 -2.65 1.10
N MET A 35 -3.60 -1.85 2.13
CA MET A 35 -3.03 -1.98 3.47
C MET A 35 -3.31 -3.38 4.03
N ASP A 36 -4.56 -3.80 4.05
CA ASP A 36 -4.98 -5.09 4.60
C ASP A 36 -4.28 -6.25 3.88
N ARG A 37 -4.27 -6.24 2.54
CA ARG A 37 -3.61 -7.29 1.73
C ARG A 37 -2.12 -7.41 2.05
N VAL A 38 -1.43 -6.28 2.18
CA VAL A 38 0.01 -6.26 2.45
C VAL A 38 0.31 -6.64 3.89
N MET A 39 -0.52 -6.23 4.86
CA MET A 39 -0.36 -6.65 6.26
C MET A 39 -0.59 -8.16 6.44
N GLU A 40 -1.53 -8.74 5.71
CA GLU A 40 -1.83 -10.18 5.74
C GLU A 40 -0.73 -11.05 5.08
N ARG A 41 -0.25 -10.65 3.89
CA ARG A 41 0.58 -11.53 3.02
C ARG A 41 2.01 -11.05 2.81
N GLY A 42 2.29 -9.78 3.10
CA GLY A 42 3.59 -9.16 2.89
C GLY A 42 4.62 -9.62 3.91
N ASN A 43 5.89 -9.56 3.51
CA ASN A 43 7.00 -9.63 4.44
C ASN A 43 7.22 -8.27 5.14
N GLU A 44 8.19 -8.20 6.04
CA GLU A 44 8.43 -6.98 6.83
C GLU A 44 8.85 -5.78 5.98
N ASP A 45 9.64 -6.00 4.91
CA ASP A 45 10.06 -4.92 4.00
C ASP A 45 8.89 -4.36 3.19
N GLU A 46 7.98 -5.23 2.72
CA GLU A 46 6.76 -4.86 1.97
C GLU A 46 5.77 -4.11 2.87
N LYS A 47 5.57 -4.57 4.10
CA LYS A 47 4.75 -3.87 5.10
C LYS A 47 5.32 -2.49 5.40
N LYS A 48 6.65 -2.40 5.57
CA LYS A 48 7.32 -1.12 5.81
C LYS A 48 7.17 -0.18 4.62
N LEU A 49 7.39 -0.65 3.39
CA LEU A 49 7.21 0.12 2.17
C LEU A 49 5.82 0.77 2.11
N ILE A 50 4.77 -0.01 2.36
CA ILE A 50 3.39 0.46 2.26
C ILE A 50 3.01 1.40 3.40
N LYS A 51 3.49 1.14 4.63
CA LYS A 51 3.33 2.08 5.75
C LYS A 51 4.00 3.42 5.45
N ASP A 52 5.25 3.40 4.99
CA ASP A 52 6.01 4.61 4.67
C ASP A 52 5.35 5.40 3.54
N PHE A 53 4.91 4.70 2.47
CA PHE A 53 4.17 5.31 1.37
C PHE A 53 2.92 6.05 1.87
N TYR A 54 2.06 5.39 2.65
CA TYR A 54 0.83 6.03 3.13
C TYR A 54 1.05 7.05 4.24
N ALA A 55 2.16 7.01 4.98
CA ALA A 55 2.52 8.06 5.93
C ALA A 55 2.94 9.36 5.23
N LEU A 56 3.55 9.25 4.05
CA LEU A 56 3.93 10.40 3.23
C LEU A 56 2.74 10.98 2.45
N GLU A 57 1.82 10.13 2.00
CA GLU A 57 0.62 10.56 1.25
C GLU A 57 -0.54 11.03 2.16
N GLY A 58 -0.70 10.43 3.35
CA GLY A 58 -1.87 10.60 4.21
C GLY A 58 -1.57 11.32 5.52
N ASN A 59 -2.11 12.52 5.67
CA ASN A 59 -2.06 13.30 6.90
C ASN A 59 -2.81 12.57 8.05
N SER A 60 -2.05 12.14 9.08
CA SER A 60 -2.36 11.68 10.46
C SER A 60 -3.63 10.89 10.86
N ILE A 61 -4.73 10.86 10.11
CA ILE A 61 -6.03 10.35 10.59
C ILE A 61 -6.07 8.80 10.65
N ASP A 62 -5.26 8.13 9.83
CA ASP A 62 -5.30 6.66 9.72
C ASP A 62 -4.45 5.91 10.74
N PHE A 63 -3.68 6.62 11.57
CA PHE A 63 -2.78 6.02 12.56
C PHE A 63 -3.53 5.25 13.66
N ILE A 64 -4.81 5.57 13.87
CA ILE A 64 -5.67 4.97 14.91
C ILE A 64 -5.97 3.48 14.61
N PHE A 65 -6.03 3.07 13.34
CA PHE A 65 -6.30 1.68 12.96
C PHE A 65 -5.05 0.78 12.94
N LEU A 66 -3.86 1.35 13.15
CA LEU A 66 -2.58 0.62 13.13
C LEU A 66 -2.07 0.23 14.53
N ILE A 67 -2.77 0.63 15.61
CA ILE A 67 -2.38 0.38 17.01
C ILE A 67 -3.36 -0.59 17.73
N LEU A 68 -4.40 -1.08 17.07
CA LEU A 68 -5.34 -2.07 17.63
C LEU A 68 -5.11 -3.47 17.07
#